data_AF-A0A1B1T941-F1
#
_entry.id   AF-A0A1B1T941-F1
#
_cell.length_a   1.000
_cell.length_b   1.000
_cell.length_c   1.000
_cell.angle_alpha   90.00
_cell.angle_beta   90.00
_cell.angle_gamma   90.00
#
_symmetry.space_group_name_H-M   'P 1'
#
loop_
_entity.id
_entity.type
_entity.pdbx_description
1 polymer ?
#
loop_
_entity_poly.entity_id
_entity_poly.type
_entity_poly.pdbx_seq_one_letter_code
_entity_poly.pdbx_strand_id
1 'polypeptide(L)'
;MKIAFLDTDLSFLCTAHKILDNIDCEIHFFTESAEVGMYGEKPGLIDSWPLIDKNWLGSTFSQEPTVESTAIRHSWFCKAISISLANRNCFFHLRTKISKIESTNIEFVGAGFLGSGNLMFDHIISSNNHTSNKTWFGGTTVDVNCKTTNSFSGKRPDSIIEVWSEKELPSNINWLQLMQWKGTNPKNSIHSEIDIGMKRAYDFLQKKRLLKEI
;
A
#
# COMPACT_ATOMS: atom_id res chain seq x y z
N MET A 1 -3.74 23.45 -5.49
CA MET A 1 -2.79 22.98 -4.46
C MET A 1 -2.15 21.70 -4.95
N LYS A 2 -0.85 21.53 -4.78
CA LYS A 2 -0.07 20.39 -5.27
C LYS A 2 0.59 19.64 -4.10
N ILE A 3 0.35 18.34 -4.01
CA ILE A 3 0.83 17.48 -2.92
C ILE A 3 1.72 16.37 -3.48
N ALA A 4 2.89 16.16 -2.87
CA ALA A 4 3.74 15.02 -3.14
C ALA A 4 3.64 13.97 -2.03
N PHE A 5 3.52 12.70 -2.41
CA PHE A 5 3.74 11.54 -1.55
C PHE A 5 5.04 10.86 -1.96
N LEU A 6 5.89 10.56 -0.97
CA LEU A 6 7.23 10.01 -1.21
C LEU A 6 7.29 8.48 -1.13
N ASP A 7 6.17 7.82 -1.38
CA ASP A 7 6.07 6.38 -1.60
C ASP A 7 4.69 6.04 -2.19
N THR A 8 4.44 4.76 -2.48
CA THR A 8 3.16 4.22 -2.95
C THR A 8 2.60 3.14 -2.02
N ASP A 9 3.01 3.15 -0.75
CA ASP A 9 2.46 2.29 0.29
C ASP A 9 0.95 2.48 0.49
N LEU A 10 0.26 1.42 0.91
CA LEU A 10 -1.20 1.40 1.05
C LEU A 10 -1.73 2.59 1.86
N SER A 11 -1.04 2.94 2.97
CA SER A 11 -1.46 4.08 3.79
C SER A 11 -1.47 5.40 3.02
N PHE A 12 -0.53 5.64 2.10
CA PHE A 12 -0.50 6.85 1.26
C PHE A 12 -1.55 6.82 0.17
N LEU A 13 -1.77 5.67 -0.45
CA LEU A 13 -2.84 5.52 -1.44
C LEU A 13 -4.20 5.84 -0.81
N CYS A 14 -4.49 5.30 0.38
CA CYS A 14 -5.70 5.62 1.13
C CYS A 14 -5.75 7.09 1.57
N THR A 15 -4.61 7.66 2.00
CA THR A 15 -4.54 9.09 2.36
C THR A 15 -4.96 9.98 1.19
N ALA A 16 -4.43 9.73 0.00
CA ALA A 16 -4.69 10.53 -1.19
C ALA A 16 -6.15 10.46 -1.64
N HIS A 17 -6.75 9.26 -1.66
CA HIS A 17 -8.17 9.12 -1.96
C HIS A 17 -9.03 9.96 -1.02
N LYS A 18 -8.76 9.87 0.29
CA LYS A 18 -9.52 10.62 1.28
C LYS A 18 -9.36 12.13 1.10
N ILE A 19 -8.16 12.61 0.76
CA ILE A 19 -7.92 14.02 0.47
C ILE A 19 -8.74 14.45 -0.76
N LEU A 20 -8.66 13.71 -1.86
CA LEU A 20 -9.37 14.03 -3.11
C LEU A 20 -10.90 13.97 -2.98
N ASP A 21 -11.43 13.21 -2.01
CA ASP A 21 -12.86 13.20 -1.72
C ASP A 21 -13.33 14.49 -1.03
N ASN A 22 -12.41 15.28 -0.48
CA ASN A 22 -12.75 16.45 0.36
C ASN A 22 -12.27 17.77 -0.24
N ILE A 23 -11.22 17.77 -1.06
CA ILE A 23 -10.67 18.97 -1.67
C ILE A 23 -10.15 18.69 -3.09
N ASP A 24 -10.22 19.72 -3.94
CA ASP A 24 -9.59 19.69 -5.26
C ASP A 24 -8.09 20.00 -5.15
N CYS A 25 -7.25 19.06 -5.59
CA CYS A 25 -5.80 19.18 -5.56
C CYS A 25 -5.11 18.26 -6.56
N GLU A 26 -3.91 18.66 -6.97
CA GLU A 26 -3.02 17.85 -7.81
C GLU A 26 -2.14 16.97 -6.90
N ILE A 27 -2.15 15.66 -7.11
CA ILE A 27 -1.40 14.70 -6.29
C ILE A 27 -0.35 13.98 -7.14
N HIS A 28 0.88 13.95 -6.63
CA HIS A 28 2.01 13.22 -7.20
C HIS A 28 2.49 12.16 -6.22
N PHE A 29 2.76 10.97 -6.73
CA PHE A 29 3.46 9.90 -6.02
C PHE A 29 4.83 9.69 -6.63
N PHE A 30 5.85 9.51 -5.79
CA PHE A 30 7.19 9.15 -6.21
C PHE A 30 7.55 7.78 -5.65
N THR A 31 8.06 6.89 -6.49
CA THR A 31 8.57 5.59 -6.05
C THR A 31 9.67 5.10 -6.97
N GLU A 32 10.67 4.43 -6.39
CA GLU A 32 11.74 3.76 -7.14
C GLU A 32 11.24 2.47 -7.81
N SER A 33 10.12 1.91 -7.36
CA SER A 33 9.52 0.71 -7.94
C SER A 33 9.05 0.93 -9.39
N ALA A 34 9.11 -0.12 -10.20
CA ALA A 34 8.67 -0.04 -11.60
C ALA A 34 7.14 -0.11 -11.76
N GLU A 35 6.44 -0.62 -10.75
CA GLU A 35 4.99 -0.56 -10.62
C GLU A 35 4.60 -0.42 -9.14
N VAL A 36 3.38 0.06 -8.86
CA VAL A 36 2.83 0.05 -7.51
C VAL A 36 2.55 -1.38 -7.08
N GLY A 37 2.95 -1.74 -5.86
CA GLY A 37 2.87 -3.10 -5.36
C GLY A 37 3.97 -4.03 -5.87
N MET A 38 4.98 -3.52 -6.59
CA MET A 38 6.16 -4.30 -6.97
C MET A 38 7.09 -4.54 -5.79
N TYR A 39 7.69 -5.74 -5.76
CA TYR A 39 8.72 -6.20 -4.83
C TYR A 39 8.27 -6.32 -3.36
N GLY A 40 8.43 -7.52 -2.81
CA GLY A 40 8.14 -7.79 -1.40
C GLY A 40 6.63 -7.83 -1.12
N GLU A 41 6.02 -9.00 -1.26
CA GLU A 41 4.63 -9.20 -0.88
C GLU A 41 4.47 -9.02 0.63
N LYS A 42 3.52 -8.17 1.03
CA LYS A 42 3.16 -7.92 2.43
C LYS A 42 1.98 -8.83 2.83
N PRO A 43 1.72 -9.00 4.13
CA PRO A 43 0.58 -9.79 4.59
C PRO A 43 -0.74 -9.25 4.04
N GLY A 44 -1.50 -10.15 3.43
CA GLY A 44 -2.79 -9.93 2.80
C GLY A 44 -3.98 -10.43 3.60
N LEU A 45 -3.79 -10.80 4.86
CA LEU A 45 -4.84 -11.37 5.71
C LEU A 45 -5.93 -10.32 6.02
N ILE A 46 -7.19 -10.73 5.91
CA ILE A 46 -8.35 -9.87 6.12
C ILE A 46 -9.41 -10.58 6.97
N ASP A 47 -10.08 -9.82 7.84
CA ASP A 47 -11.22 -10.33 8.62
C ASP A 47 -12.56 -10.16 7.88
N SER A 48 -12.64 -9.21 6.93
CA SER A 48 -13.84 -8.97 6.12
C SER A 48 -13.52 -8.23 4.81
N TRP A 49 -14.47 -8.28 3.87
CA TRP A 49 -14.45 -7.53 2.61
C TRP A 49 -15.81 -6.82 2.40
N PRO A 50 -15.87 -5.58 1.88
CA PRO A 50 -14.77 -4.74 1.38
C PRO A 50 -13.98 -4.04 2.49
N LEU A 51 -12.70 -3.74 2.21
CA LEU A 51 -11.79 -3.09 3.15
C LEU A 51 -11.85 -1.55 3.15
N ILE A 52 -12.22 -0.98 2.00
CA ILE A 52 -12.26 0.46 1.73
C ILE A 52 -13.51 0.79 0.91
N ASP A 53 -13.78 2.07 0.68
CA ASP A 53 -14.83 2.49 -0.23
C ASP A 53 -14.61 1.86 -1.62
N LYS A 54 -15.64 1.22 -2.17
CA LYS A 54 -15.59 0.57 -3.49
C LYS A 54 -15.16 1.51 -4.61
N ASN A 55 -15.43 2.81 -4.49
CA ASN A 55 -15.03 3.81 -5.48
C ASN A 55 -13.52 4.05 -5.48
N TRP A 56 -12.82 3.65 -4.42
CA TRP A 56 -11.36 3.74 -4.32
C TRP A 56 -10.66 2.52 -4.92
N LEU A 57 -11.40 1.48 -5.30
CA LEU A 57 -10.85 0.27 -5.86
C LEU A 57 -11.03 0.25 -7.38
N GLY A 58 -9.93 0.15 -8.11
CA GLY A 58 -9.94 -0.19 -9.53
C GLY A 58 -10.25 -1.68 -9.75
N SER A 59 -10.34 -2.12 -11.00
CA SER A 59 -10.55 -3.54 -11.31
C SER A 59 -9.44 -4.42 -10.72
N THR A 60 -9.79 -5.41 -9.90
CA THR A 60 -8.88 -6.49 -9.49
C THR A 60 -9.01 -7.73 -10.39
N PHE A 61 -9.82 -7.63 -11.45
CA PHE A 61 -10.09 -8.68 -12.43
C PHE A 61 -10.48 -10.02 -11.78
N SER A 62 -9.77 -11.10 -12.09
CA SER A 62 -10.07 -12.45 -11.59
C SER A 62 -9.67 -12.68 -10.13
N GLN A 63 -9.20 -11.65 -9.43
CA GLN A 63 -8.76 -11.71 -8.02
C GLN A 63 -9.68 -10.93 -7.09
N GLU A 64 -10.89 -10.57 -7.54
CA GLU A 64 -11.87 -9.85 -6.72
C GLU A 64 -12.27 -10.70 -5.51
N PRO A 65 -12.07 -10.19 -4.28
CA PRO A 65 -12.44 -10.92 -3.09
C PRO A 65 -13.94 -11.07 -2.92
N THR A 66 -14.31 -12.18 -2.29
CA THR A 66 -15.67 -12.53 -1.90
C THR A 66 -15.83 -12.38 -0.39
N VAL A 67 -17.06 -12.49 0.13
CA VAL A 67 -17.32 -12.41 1.58
C VAL A 67 -16.71 -13.60 2.34
N GLU A 68 -16.40 -14.69 1.64
CA GLU A 68 -15.70 -15.87 2.17
C GLU A 68 -14.17 -15.76 2.14
N SER A 69 -13.64 -14.72 1.48
CA SER A 69 -12.19 -14.51 1.37
C SER A 69 -11.62 -14.01 2.69
N THR A 70 -10.56 -14.67 3.16
CA THR A 70 -9.86 -14.32 4.41
C THR A 70 -8.42 -13.86 4.17
N ALA A 71 -8.01 -13.82 2.90
CA ALA A 71 -6.79 -13.17 2.45
C ALA A 71 -6.98 -12.57 1.05
N ILE A 72 -6.11 -11.63 0.68
CA ILE A 72 -5.99 -11.04 -0.65
C ILE A 72 -4.51 -10.94 -1.02
N ARG A 73 -4.19 -10.68 -2.29
CA ARG A 73 -2.82 -10.28 -2.67
C ARG A 73 -2.63 -8.81 -2.34
N HIS A 74 -1.81 -8.47 -1.34
CA HIS A 74 -1.59 -7.09 -0.90
C HIS A 74 -1.06 -6.22 -2.05
N SER A 75 -0.08 -6.72 -2.79
CA SER A 75 0.49 -6.09 -3.98
C SER A 75 -0.58 -5.71 -5.02
N TRP A 76 -1.48 -6.65 -5.33
CA TRP A 76 -2.57 -6.43 -6.29
C TRP A 76 -3.62 -5.46 -5.76
N PHE A 77 -3.90 -5.50 -4.46
CA PHE A 77 -4.80 -4.55 -3.81
C PHE A 77 -4.25 -3.12 -3.94
N CYS A 78 -2.97 -2.90 -3.66
CA CYS A 78 -2.32 -1.59 -3.88
C CYS A 78 -2.37 -1.17 -5.35
N LYS A 79 -2.13 -2.11 -6.29
CA LYS A 79 -2.24 -1.86 -7.73
C LYS A 79 -3.64 -1.42 -8.13
N ALA A 80 -4.69 -2.08 -7.64
CA ALA A 80 -6.07 -1.71 -7.93
C ALA A 80 -6.42 -0.31 -7.40
N ILE A 81 -5.98 0.05 -6.19
CA ILE A 81 -6.19 1.38 -5.62
C ILE A 81 -5.45 2.46 -6.44
N SER A 82 -4.18 2.22 -6.78
CA SER A 82 -3.40 3.16 -7.58
C SER A 82 -3.97 3.39 -8.99
N ILE A 83 -4.58 2.37 -9.61
CA ILE A 83 -5.33 2.55 -10.87
C ILE A 83 -6.50 3.51 -10.67
N SER A 84 -7.25 3.38 -9.57
CA SER A 84 -8.34 4.32 -9.26
C SER A 84 -7.81 5.75 -9.07
N LEU A 85 -6.70 5.94 -8.36
CA LEU A 85 -6.04 7.26 -8.23
C LEU A 85 -5.58 7.82 -9.58
N ALA A 86 -4.99 7.00 -10.45
CA ALA A 86 -4.57 7.45 -11.78
C ALA A 86 -5.77 7.93 -12.61
N ASN A 87 -6.92 7.24 -12.52
CA ASN A 87 -8.17 7.68 -13.15
C ASN A 87 -8.74 8.98 -12.54
N ARG A 88 -8.30 9.35 -11.33
CA ARG A 88 -8.58 10.64 -10.69
C ARG A 88 -7.52 11.71 -10.99
N ASN A 89 -6.74 11.53 -12.06
CA ASN A 89 -5.66 12.43 -12.51
C ASN A 89 -4.48 12.55 -11.53
N CYS A 90 -4.23 11.56 -10.67
CA CYS A 90 -2.97 11.51 -9.92
C CYS A 90 -1.79 11.13 -10.82
N PHE A 91 -0.64 11.74 -10.56
CA PHE A 91 0.61 11.45 -11.26
C PHE A 91 1.44 10.43 -10.50
N PHE A 92 1.85 9.34 -11.16
CA PHE A 92 2.77 8.35 -10.60
C PHE A 92 4.13 8.45 -11.28
N HIS A 93 5.13 8.95 -10.56
CA HIS A 93 6.53 8.98 -10.96
C HIS A 93 7.18 7.65 -10.56
N LEU A 94 6.95 6.63 -11.38
CA LEU A 94 7.54 5.28 -11.22
C LEU A 94 9.00 5.28 -11.65
N ARG A 95 9.79 4.30 -11.17
CA ARG A 95 11.24 4.19 -11.43
C ARG A 95 11.97 5.52 -11.20
N THR A 96 11.52 6.29 -10.21
CA THR A 96 11.98 7.65 -9.97
C THR A 96 12.49 7.76 -8.55
N LYS A 97 13.77 8.10 -8.44
CA LYS A 97 14.46 8.35 -7.20
C LYS A 97 14.48 9.84 -6.93
N ILE A 98 14.10 10.22 -5.71
CA ILE A 98 14.28 11.58 -5.23
C ILE A 98 15.75 11.78 -4.88
N SER A 99 16.42 12.71 -5.56
CA SER A 99 17.82 13.04 -5.30
C SER A 99 17.96 14.03 -4.15
N LYS A 100 16.98 14.95 -4.00
CA LYS A 100 17.05 16.03 -3.03
C LYS A 100 15.67 16.60 -2.73
N ILE A 101 15.48 17.04 -1.48
CA ILE A 101 14.29 17.79 -1.04
C ILE A 101 14.76 19.09 -0.39
N GLU A 102 14.34 20.23 -0.92
CA GLU A 102 14.62 21.56 -0.36
C GLU A 102 13.32 22.29 -0.08
N SER A 103 12.90 22.34 1.20
CA SER A 103 11.63 22.95 1.61
C SER A 103 10.42 22.30 0.91
N THR A 104 9.94 22.91 -0.18
CA THR A 104 8.79 22.50 -1.00
C THR A 104 9.21 21.95 -2.36
N ASN A 105 10.51 21.91 -2.62
CA ASN A 105 11.09 21.56 -3.89
C ASN A 105 11.61 20.12 -3.89
N ILE A 106 11.18 19.31 -4.86
CA ILE A 106 11.64 17.93 -5.05
C ILE A 106 12.45 17.86 -6.35
N GLU A 107 13.72 17.50 -6.22
CA GLU A 107 14.57 17.10 -7.33
C GLU A 107 14.56 15.57 -7.45
N PHE A 108 14.42 15.07 -8.67
CA PHE A 108 14.33 13.63 -8.92
C PHE A 108 15.02 13.23 -10.23
N VAL A 109 15.43 11.96 -10.27
CA VAL A 109 16.05 11.30 -11.43
C VAL A 109 15.43 9.91 -11.56
N GLY A 110 15.10 9.50 -12.77
CA GLY A 110 14.41 8.24 -13.02
C GLY A 110 14.28 7.86 -14.49
N ALA A 111 13.62 6.73 -14.71
CA ALA A 111 13.22 6.28 -16.04
C ALA A 111 11.72 6.55 -16.32
N GLY A 112 11.07 7.34 -15.47
CA GLY A 112 9.70 7.81 -15.68
C GLY A 112 9.60 8.83 -16.82
N PHE A 113 8.38 9.30 -17.11
CA PHE A 113 8.09 10.16 -18.27
C PHE A 113 8.98 11.42 -18.37
N LEU A 114 9.39 12.00 -17.24
CA LEU A 114 10.23 13.20 -17.23
C LEU A 114 11.75 12.93 -17.18
N GLY A 115 12.20 11.68 -16.98
CA GLY A 115 13.62 11.30 -16.90
C GLY A 115 14.39 11.91 -15.71
N SER A 116 14.39 13.22 -15.57
CA SER A 116 14.85 13.95 -14.39
C SER A 116 14.15 15.29 -14.33
N GLY A 117 13.94 15.83 -13.14
CA GLY A 117 13.26 17.10 -13.04
C GLY A 117 13.29 17.70 -11.65
N ASN A 118 12.68 18.87 -11.59
CA ASN A 118 12.50 19.63 -10.39
C ASN A 118 11.04 20.12 -10.35
N LEU A 119 10.31 19.79 -9.28
CA LEU A 119 8.92 20.16 -9.07
C LEU A 119 8.72 20.77 -7.68
N MET A 120 7.99 21.88 -7.62
CA MET A 120 7.55 22.50 -6.37
C MET A 120 6.18 21.97 -5.94
N PHE A 121 6.00 21.81 -4.64
CA PHE A 121 4.79 21.29 -4.00
C PHE A 121 4.37 22.14 -2.80
N ASP A 122 3.07 22.35 -2.61
CA ASP A 122 2.57 23.01 -1.40
C ASP A 122 2.77 22.15 -0.15
N HIS A 123 2.71 20.82 -0.33
CA HIS A 123 2.88 19.85 0.74
C HIS A 123 3.65 18.62 0.27
N ILE A 124 4.61 18.17 1.08
CA ILE A 124 5.34 16.93 0.88
C ILE A 124 5.03 16.01 2.05
N ILE A 125 4.50 14.83 1.75
CA ILE A 125 4.11 13.81 2.72
C ILE A 125 5.07 12.63 2.55
N SER A 126 5.93 12.43 3.55
CA SER A 126 6.90 11.34 3.62
C SER A 126 6.54 10.34 4.72
N SER A 127 7.11 9.14 4.62
CA SER A 127 6.88 8.10 5.64
C SER A 127 7.77 8.38 6.83
N ASN A 128 7.18 8.40 8.03
CA ASN A 128 7.93 8.33 9.27
C ASN A 128 8.20 6.86 9.54
N ASN A 129 9.27 6.33 8.95
CA ASN A 129 9.61 4.91 9.00
C ASN A 129 9.88 4.44 10.44
N HIS A 130 8.84 3.96 11.12
CA HIS A 130 8.96 3.07 12.27
C HIS A 130 8.56 1.67 11.83
N THR A 131 9.42 1.02 11.06
CA THR A 131 9.26 -0.40 10.79
C THR A 131 9.60 -1.16 12.06
N SER A 132 8.66 -1.97 12.56
CA SER A 132 8.94 -2.93 13.62
C SER A 132 10.16 -3.78 13.25
N ASN A 133 11.02 -4.09 14.23
CA ASN A 133 12.16 -4.99 14.02
C ASN A 133 11.73 -6.46 13.96
N LYS A 134 10.46 -6.76 14.22
CA LYS A 134 9.94 -8.13 14.17
C LYS A 134 9.80 -8.61 12.74
N THR A 135 10.45 -9.73 12.44
CA THR A 135 10.43 -10.38 11.12
C THR A 135 9.41 -11.52 11.13
N TRP A 136 8.64 -11.61 10.05
CA TRP A 136 7.69 -12.68 9.76
C TRP A 136 8.09 -13.36 8.45
N PHE A 137 7.92 -14.68 8.41
CA PHE A 137 8.14 -15.53 7.26
C PHE A 137 6.80 -15.92 6.67
N GLY A 138 6.62 -15.57 5.40
CA GLY A 138 5.39 -15.75 4.66
C GLY A 138 5.53 -16.83 3.59
N GLY A 139 4.42 -17.47 3.25
CA GLY A 139 4.38 -18.50 2.22
C GLY A 139 3.00 -18.60 1.60
N THR A 140 2.94 -19.03 0.33
CA THR A 140 1.68 -19.35 -0.33
C THR A 140 1.67 -20.79 -0.84
N THR A 141 0.53 -21.46 -0.73
CA THR A 141 0.39 -22.86 -1.16
C THR A 141 -1.03 -23.17 -1.64
N VAL A 142 -1.20 -24.23 -2.42
CA VAL A 142 -2.51 -24.81 -2.78
C VAL A 142 -3.00 -25.83 -1.77
N ASP A 143 -2.16 -26.23 -0.79
CA ASP A 143 -2.56 -27.18 0.24
C ASP A 143 -3.49 -26.51 1.28
N VAL A 144 -4.79 -26.74 1.12
CA VAL A 144 -5.84 -26.25 2.03
C VAL A 144 -5.73 -26.80 3.45
N ASN A 145 -4.98 -27.90 3.65
CA ASN A 145 -4.75 -28.51 4.95
C ASN A 145 -3.39 -28.11 5.55
N CYS A 146 -2.67 -27.16 4.93
CA CYS A 146 -1.42 -26.64 5.44
C CYS A 146 -1.60 -26.07 6.85
N LYS A 147 -1.06 -26.78 7.85
CA LYS A 147 -1.05 -26.36 9.24
C LYS A 147 0.37 -26.06 9.68
N THR A 148 0.67 -24.78 9.87
CA THR A 148 1.91 -24.34 10.48
C THR A 148 1.65 -23.93 11.93
N THR A 149 2.44 -24.44 12.86
CA THR A 149 2.29 -24.14 14.30
C THR A 149 2.45 -22.64 14.58
N ASN A 150 1.55 -22.08 15.38
CA ASN A 150 1.55 -20.66 15.78
C ASN A 150 1.64 -19.70 14.57
N SER A 151 0.94 -20.03 13.49
CA SER A 151 0.89 -19.21 12.27
C SER A 151 -0.48 -18.54 12.10
N PHE A 152 -0.49 -17.47 11.32
CA PHE A 152 -1.71 -16.92 10.76
C PHE A 152 -1.87 -17.40 9.33
N SER A 153 -3.10 -17.69 8.91
CA SER A 153 -3.38 -18.07 7.54
C SER A 153 -4.70 -17.51 7.07
N GLY A 154 -4.85 -17.42 5.75
CA GLY A 154 -6.07 -17.00 5.09
C GLY A 154 -6.14 -17.53 3.68
N LYS A 155 -7.36 -17.65 3.16
CA LYS A 155 -7.66 -18.15 1.82
C LYS A 155 -7.92 -16.97 0.90
N ARG A 156 -7.13 -16.88 -0.17
CA ARG A 156 -7.27 -15.93 -1.26
C ARG A 156 -8.44 -16.30 -2.19
N PRO A 157 -8.93 -15.35 -3.02
CA PRO A 157 -10.04 -15.61 -3.94
C PRO A 157 -9.71 -16.68 -4.98
N ASP A 158 -8.43 -16.78 -5.37
CA ASP A 158 -7.91 -17.84 -6.25
C ASP A 158 -7.67 -19.18 -5.53
N SER A 159 -8.22 -19.34 -4.33
CA SER A 159 -8.08 -20.51 -3.45
C SER A 159 -6.67 -20.81 -2.95
N ILE A 160 -5.69 -19.94 -3.21
CA ILE A 160 -4.36 -20.06 -2.62
C ILE A 160 -4.42 -19.72 -1.14
N ILE A 161 -3.78 -20.53 -0.32
CA ILE A 161 -3.60 -20.29 1.10
C ILE A 161 -2.35 -19.44 1.31
N GLU A 162 -2.51 -18.34 2.01
CA GLU A 162 -1.43 -17.50 2.50
C GLU A 162 -1.16 -17.83 3.97
N VAL A 163 0.11 -17.94 4.35
CA VAL A 163 0.53 -18.29 5.71
C VAL A 163 1.64 -17.35 6.16
N TRP A 164 1.61 -16.93 7.42
CA TRP A 164 2.64 -16.13 8.07
C TRP A 164 3.01 -16.70 9.45
N SER A 165 4.31 -16.83 9.72
CA SER A 165 4.84 -17.31 11.00
C SER A 165 6.04 -16.48 11.45
N GLU A 166 6.28 -16.45 12.76
CA GLU A 166 7.49 -15.85 13.34
C GLU A 166 8.73 -16.73 13.12
N LYS A 167 8.52 -18.02 12.80
CA LYS A 167 9.58 -18.96 12.46
C LYS A 167 9.58 -19.23 10.96
N GLU A 168 10.74 -19.63 10.44
CA GLU A 168 10.85 -20.09 9.05
C GLU A 168 9.83 -21.18 8.76
N LEU A 169 9.28 -21.12 7.54
CA LEU A 169 8.26 -22.06 7.11
C LEU A 169 8.87 -23.43 6.83
N PRO A 170 8.14 -24.51 7.14
CA PRO A 170 8.66 -25.86 7.02
C PRO A 170 8.92 -26.25 5.56
N SER A 171 10.02 -26.95 5.30
CA SER A 171 10.48 -27.32 3.95
C SER A 171 9.72 -28.49 3.31
N ASN A 172 8.91 -29.22 4.07
CA ASN A 172 8.12 -30.35 3.59
C ASN A 172 6.78 -29.94 2.96
N ILE A 173 6.48 -28.64 2.90
CA ILE A 173 5.29 -28.09 2.23
C ILE A 173 5.70 -27.56 0.86
N ASN A 174 4.86 -27.83 -0.15
CA ASN A 174 5.06 -27.28 -1.49
C ASN A 174 4.62 -25.81 -1.51
N TRP A 175 5.56 -24.90 -1.27
CA TRP A 175 5.34 -23.46 -1.32
C TRP A 175 5.42 -22.97 -2.77
N LEU A 176 4.37 -22.30 -3.25
CA LEU A 176 4.36 -21.60 -4.53
C LEU A 176 5.25 -20.35 -4.48
N GLN A 177 5.30 -19.69 -3.34
CA GLN A 177 6.11 -18.50 -3.08
C GLN A 177 6.48 -18.45 -1.61
N LEU A 178 7.73 -18.10 -1.32
CA LEU A 178 8.21 -17.75 0.01
C LEU A 178 8.45 -16.24 0.08
N MET A 179 8.17 -15.64 1.23
CA MET A 179 8.12 -14.21 1.45
C MET A 179 8.69 -13.87 2.83
N GLN A 180 9.11 -12.63 3.02
CA GLN A 180 9.54 -12.12 4.31
C GLN A 180 9.01 -10.69 4.48
N TRP A 181 8.49 -10.40 5.67
CA TRP A 181 7.93 -9.10 5.99
C TRP A 181 8.36 -8.65 7.39
N LYS A 182 8.58 -7.35 7.56
CA LYS A 182 8.88 -6.75 8.86
C LYS A 182 7.68 -5.93 9.32
N GLY A 183 7.17 -6.25 10.51
CA GLY A 183 5.96 -5.63 11.01
C GLY A 183 5.45 -6.24 12.30
N THR A 184 4.41 -5.65 12.87
CA THR A 184 3.93 -6.01 14.20
C THR A 184 3.12 -7.30 14.19
N ASN A 185 2.09 -7.37 13.35
CA ASN A 185 1.18 -8.50 13.26
C ASN A 185 0.65 -8.63 11.82
N PRO A 186 0.86 -9.77 11.14
CA PRO A 186 0.42 -9.95 9.76
C PRO A 186 -1.11 -10.00 9.63
N LYS A 187 -1.84 -10.41 10.68
CA LYS A 187 -3.30 -10.53 10.65
C LYS A 187 -4.01 -9.19 10.42
N ASN A 188 -3.47 -8.11 10.96
CA ASN A 188 -4.07 -6.77 10.88
C ASN A 188 -3.22 -5.79 10.06
N SER A 189 -2.24 -6.27 9.28
CA SER A 189 -1.31 -5.41 8.52
C SER A 189 -2.06 -4.44 7.61
N ILE A 190 -2.93 -4.97 6.75
CA ILE A 190 -3.71 -4.18 5.80
C ILE A 190 -4.62 -3.17 6.51
N HIS A 191 -5.39 -3.62 7.50
CA HIS A 191 -6.29 -2.76 8.28
C HIS A 191 -5.52 -1.61 8.95
N SER A 192 -4.36 -1.92 9.53
CA SER A 192 -3.51 -0.92 10.17
C SER A 192 -3.01 0.12 9.18
N GLU A 193 -2.59 -0.28 7.97
CA GLU A 193 -2.15 0.66 6.94
C GLU A 193 -3.30 1.56 6.45
N ILE A 194 -4.51 1.01 6.28
CA ILE A 194 -5.71 1.76 5.92
C ILE A 194 -6.02 2.80 7.01
N ASP A 195 -6.08 2.38 8.28
CA ASP A 195 -6.36 3.26 9.42
C ASP A 195 -5.35 4.39 9.55
N ILE A 196 -4.06 4.09 9.36
CA ILE A 196 -2.98 5.09 9.32
C ILE A 196 -3.25 6.09 8.18
N GLY A 197 -3.64 5.61 7.00
CA GLY A 197 -3.97 6.46 5.86
C GLY A 197 -5.15 7.39 6.13
N MET A 198 -6.24 6.86 6.70
CA MET A 198 -7.42 7.63 7.06
C MET A 198 -7.10 8.72 8.10
N LYS A 199 -6.36 8.34 9.15
CA LYS A 199 -5.94 9.28 10.20
C LYS A 199 -5.06 10.39 9.63
N ARG A 200 -4.09 10.05 8.78
CA ARG A 200 -3.20 11.03 8.14
C ARG A 200 -3.98 12.04 7.29
N ALA A 201 -4.96 11.57 6.52
CA ALA A 201 -5.81 12.45 5.73
C ALA A 201 -6.67 13.35 6.60
N TYR A 202 -7.25 12.82 7.67
CA TYR A 202 -8.03 13.61 8.63
C TYR A 202 -7.18 14.73 9.24
N ASP A 203 -5.98 14.40 9.74
CA ASP A 203 -5.06 15.38 10.34
C ASP A 203 -4.67 16.47 9.34
N PHE A 204 -4.42 16.10 8.07
CA PHE A 204 -4.12 17.04 7.00
C PHE A 204 -5.30 17.99 6.72
N LEU A 205 -6.50 17.45 6.58
CA LEU A 205 -7.71 18.22 6.26
C LEU A 205 -8.12 19.15 7.42
N GLN A 206 -7.99 18.70 8.67
CA GLN A 206 -8.27 19.53 9.85
C GLN A 206 -7.32 20.72 9.96
N LYS A 207 -6.01 20.49 9.78
CA LYS A 207 -5.03 21.59 9.76
C LYS A 207 -5.36 22.61 8.67
N LYS A 208 -5.81 22.16 7.50
CA LYS A 208 -6.23 23.06 6.40
C LYS A 208 -7.48 23.86 6.72
N ARG A 209 -8.46 23.26 7.39
CA ARG A 209 -9.67 23.98 7.80
C ARG A 209 -9.34 25.10 8.78
N LEU A 210 -8.52 24.80 9.80
CA LEU A 210 -8.08 25.80 10.78
C LEU A 210 -7.32 26.97 10.14
N LEU A 211 -6.51 26.72 9.11
CA LEU A 211 -5.80 27.76 8.36
C LEU A 211 -6.70 28.63 7.46
N LYS A 212 -7.94 28.20 7.17
CA LYS A 212 -8.93 29.01 6.41
C LYS A 212 -9.82 29.87 7.31
N GLU A 213 -9.85 29.58 8.61
CA GLU A 213 -10.68 30.28 9.61
C GLU A 213 -9.92 31.42 10.32
N ILE A 214 -8.66 31.68 9.96
CA ILE A 214 -7.79 32.78 10.42
C ILE A 214 -7.51 33.73 9.26
#